data_AF-A0AA89T4P5-F1
#
_entry.id   AF-A0AA89T4P5-F1
#
_cell.length_a   1.000
_cell.length_b   1.000
_cell.length_c   1.000
_cell.angle_alpha   90.00
_cell.angle_beta   90.00
_cell.angle_gamma   90.00
#
_symmetry.space_group_name_H-M   'P 1'
#
loop_
_entity.id
_entity.type
_entity.pdbx_description
1 polymer ?
#
loop_
_entity_poly.entity_id
_entity_poly.type
_entity_poly.pdbx_seq_one_letter_code
_entity_poly.pdbx_strand_id
1 'polypeptide(L)' 'MIYAGSALRGYGKLLIIKHSEEFLSAYAHNHKLLVGEGAKVKAGQRIADLGSSGTDRDMLHFEIRRNGQPVDPMGYLP' A
#
# COMPACT_ATOMS: atom_id res chain seq x y z
N MET A 1 -6.24 8.32 -5.65
CA MET A 1 -7.39 7.41 -5.47
C MET A 1 -6.88 6.18 -4.73
N ILE A 2 -7.65 5.65 -3.79
CA ILE A 2 -7.24 4.55 -2.93
C ILE A 2 -8.02 3.29 -3.28
N TYR A 3 -7.33 2.15 -3.31
CA TYR A 3 -7.95 0.82 -3.32
C TYR A 3 -7.57 0.09 -2.02
N ALA A 4 -8.55 -0.46 -1.34
CA ALA A 4 -8.38 -1.16 -0.07
C ALA A 4 -9.10 -2.51 -0.14
N GLY A 5 -8.39 -3.61 0.07
CA GLY A 5 -9.00 -4.94 -0.02
C GLY A 5 -8.05 -6.09 0.28
N SER A 6 -8.63 -7.26 0.56
CA SER A 6 -7.88 -8.51 0.79
C SER A 6 -7.83 -9.41 -0.45
N ALA A 7 -8.12 -8.85 -1.63
CA ALA A 7 -8.40 -9.61 -2.86
C ALA A 7 -7.16 -10.28 -3.49
N LEU A 8 -5.95 -9.84 -3.12
CA LEU A 8 -4.70 -10.44 -3.57
C LEU A 8 -4.18 -11.42 -2.53
N ARG A 9 -4.29 -12.72 -2.84
CA ARG A 9 -3.80 -13.81 -1.99
C ARG A 9 -2.32 -13.59 -1.66
N GLY A 10 -1.99 -13.59 -0.39
CA GLY A 10 -0.62 -13.37 0.11
C GLY A 10 -0.29 -11.94 0.55
N TYR A 11 -1.13 -10.94 0.26
CA TYR A 11 -0.88 -9.54 0.67
C TYR A 11 -1.56 -9.15 1.99
N GLY A 12 -2.42 -10.02 2.52
CA GLY A 12 -3.24 -9.69 3.70
C GLY A 12 -4.11 -8.46 3.44
N LYS A 13 -4.17 -7.56 4.43
CA LYS A 13 -4.86 -6.26 4.28
C LYS A 13 -3.98 -5.33 3.44
N LEU A 14 -4.34 -5.17 2.18
CA LEU A 14 -3.63 -4.36 1.21
C LEU A 14 -4.26 -2.98 1.08
N LEU A 15 -3.40 -1.97 1.02
CA LEU A 15 -3.74 -0.60 0.68
C LEU A 15 -2.92 -0.16 -0.54
N ILE A 16 -3.58 0.32 -1.58
CA ILE A 16 -2.95 0.88 -2.78
C ILE A 16 -3.30 2.36 -2.86
N ILE A 17 -2.28 3.22 -2.99
CA ILE A 17 -2.44 4.65 -3.17
C ILE A 17 -1.99 5.02 -4.59
N LYS A 18 -2.91 5.57 -5.39
CA LYS A 18 -2.61 6.21 -6.68
C LYS A 18 -2.13 7.64 -6.47
N HIS A 19 -0.87 7.89 -6.81
CA HIS A 19 -0.21 9.20 -6.76
C HIS A 19 -0.40 9.99 -8.05
N SER A 20 -0.36 9.32 -9.20
CA SER A 20 -0.62 9.89 -10.52
C SER A 20 -1.16 8.83 -11.49
N GLU A 21 -1.35 9.17 -12.77
CA GLU A 21 -1.71 8.18 -13.80
C GLU A 21 -0.65 7.07 -13.94
N GLU A 22 0.62 7.40 -13.73
CA GLU A 22 1.72 6.44 -13.87
C GLU A 22 2.07 5.74 -12.56
N PHE A 23 1.90 6.40 -11.41
CA PHE A 23 2.47 5.95 -10.14
C PHE A 23 1.45 5.46 -9.13
N LEU A 24 1.71 4.26 -8.60
CA LEU A 24 1.01 3.63 -7.49
C LEU A 24 2.02 3.22 -6.41
N SER A 25 1.61 3.25 -5.15
CA SER A 25 2.32 2.57 -4.06
C SER A 25 1.40 1.59 -3.35
N ALA A 26 1.90 0.41 -3.02
CA ALA A 26 1.17 -0.63 -2.30
C ALA A 26 1.78 -0.89 -0.91
N TYR A 27 0.92 -1.06 0.09
CA TYR A 27 1.26 -1.35 1.48
C TYR A 27 0.49 -2.60 1.90
N ALA A 28 1.20 -3.70 2.16
CA ALA A 28 0.60 -4.99 2.51
C ALA A 28 0.80 -5.35 3.99
N HIS A 29 0.16 -6.45 4.40
CA HIS A 29 0.25 -7.05 5.73
C HIS A 29 -0.24 -6.17 6.89
N ASN A 30 -1.00 -5.11 6.60
CA ASN A 30 -1.47 -4.19 7.63
C ASN A 30 -2.36 -4.89 8.68
N HIS A 31 -2.27 -4.47 9.94
CA HIS A 31 -3.22 -4.89 10.96
C HIS A 31 -4.58 -4.21 10.75
N LYS A 32 -4.58 -2.91 10.41
CA LYS A 32 -5.80 -2.11 10.21
C LYS A 32 -5.59 -1.08 9.11
N LEU A 33 -6.59 -0.91 8.25
CA LEU A 33 -6.63 0.18 7.29
C LEU A 33 -7.39 1.34 7.93
N LEU A 34 -6.80 2.54 7.94
CA LEU A 34 -7.39 3.75 8.53
C LEU A 34 -8.07 4.63 7.48
N VAL A 35 -7.85 4.32 6.21
CA VAL A 35 -8.45 5.00 5.06
C VAL A 35 -9.20 3.97 4.21
N GLY A 36 -10.34 4.41 3.67
CA GLY A 36 -11.18 3.61 2.79
C GLY A 36 -10.89 3.86 1.31
N GLU A 37 -11.53 3.06 0.46
CA GLU A 37 -11.52 3.25 -0.99
C GLU A 37 -11.98 4.66 -1.38
N GLY A 38 -11.35 5.24 -2.41
CA GLY A 38 -11.70 6.58 -2.90
C GLY A 38 -11.24 7.76 -2.01
N ALA A 39 -10.74 7.52 -0.79
CA ALA A 39 -10.27 8.60 0.06
C ALA A 39 -9.05 9.33 -0.56
N LYS A 40 -8.97 10.65 -0.32
CA LYS A 40 -7.80 11.46 -0.67
C LYS A 40 -6.87 11.52 0.55
N VAL A 41 -5.59 11.25 0.33
CA VAL A 41 -4.55 11.26 1.37
C VAL A 41 -3.45 12.24 1.01
N LYS A 42 -2.77 12.77 2.02
CA LYS A 42 -1.61 13.66 1.87
C LYS A 42 -0.35 12.98 2.38
N ALA A 43 0.82 13.44 1.92
CA ALA A 43 2.10 12.99 2.46
C ALA A 43 2.14 13.22 3.99
N GLY A 44 2.69 12.24 4.72
CA GLY A 44 2.74 12.25 6.19
C GLY A 44 1.43 11.86 6.90
N GLN A 45 0.32 11.66 6.17
CA GLN A 45 -0.92 11.18 6.77
C GLN A 45 -0.78 9.71 7.19
N ARG A 46 -1.25 9.37 8.40
CA ARG A 46 -1.38 7.98 8.84
C ARG A 46 -2.49 7.28 8.04
N ILE A 47 -2.15 6.21 7.34
CA ILE A 47 -3.05 5.50 6.41
C ILE A 47 -3.41 4.09 6.87
N ALA A 48 -2.56 3.45 7.66
CA ALA A 48 -2.73 2.10 8.16
C ALA A 48 -1.87 1.86 9.41
N ASP A 49 -2.17 0.78 10.11
CA ASP A 49 -1.36 0.24 11.20
C ASP A 49 -0.64 -1.02 10.72
N LEU A 50 0.67 -1.09 11.02
CA LEU A 50 1.50 -2.26 10.72
C LEU A 50 0.95 -3.52 11.39
N GLY A 51 1.15 -4.67 10.75
CA GLY A 51 0.91 -5.95 11.38
C GLY A 51 1.48 -7.09 10.57
N SER A 52 0.81 -8.23 10.69
CA SER A 52 1.21 -9.52 10.13
C SER A 52 0.11 -10.16 9.29
N SER A 53 -0.84 -9.37 8.76
CA SER A 53 -1.97 -10.00 8.04
C SER A 53 -1.50 -10.75 6.80
N GLY A 54 -1.85 -12.03 6.67
CA GLY A 54 -1.42 -12.87 5.55
C GLY A 54 0.07 -13.24 5.55
N THR A 55 0.76 -13.11 6.67
CA THR A 55 2.16 -13.52 6.90
C THR A 55 2.34 -13.97 8.36
N ASP A 56 3.49 -14.54 8.72
CA ASP A 56 3.74 -15.14 10.04
C ASP A 56 4.42 -14.19 11.04
N ARG A 57 4.78 -12.98 10.60
CA ARG A 57 5.48 -11.98 11.42
C ARG A 57 5.07 -10.56 11.05
N ASP A 58 5.22 -9.64 11.99
CA ASP A 58 4.96 -8.23 11.70
C ASP A 58 5.99 -7.71 10.69
N MET A 59 5.50 -7.23 9.56
CA MET A 59 6.36 -6.74 8.49
C MET A 59 5.61 -5.77 7.57
N LEU A 60 6.36 -4.83 7.00
CA LEU A 60 5.87 -3.98 5.94
C LEU A 60 6.32 -4.55 4.60
N HIS A 61 5.36 -4.90 3.75
CA HIS A 61 5.63 -5.09 2.33
C HIS A 61 5.24 -3.80 1.61
N PHE A 62 6.23 -3.15 1.01
CA PHE A 62 6.09 -1.89 0.29
C PHE A 62 6.55 -2.06 -1.15
N GLU A 63 5.72 -1.60 -2.09
CA GLU A 63 6.01 -1.65 -3.52
C GLU A 63 5.64 -0.33 -4.17
N ILE A 64 6.47 0.12 -5.12
CA ILE A 64 6.11 1.19 -6.07
C ILE A 64 5.89 0.55 -7.42
N ARG A 65 4.78 0.91 -8.08
CA ARG A 65 4.50 0.51 -9.45
C ARG A 65 4.45 1.73 -10.34
N ARG A 66 5.15 1.67 -11.46
CA ARG A 66 5.10 2.66 -12.54
C ARG A 66 4.50 2.00 -13.77
N ASN A 67 3.42 2.57 -14.31
CA ASN A 67 2.70 2.01 -15.47
C ASN A 67 2.30 0.53 -15.26
N GLY A 68 1.93 0.19 -14.03
CA GLY A 68 1.55 -1.18 -13.63
C GLY A 68 2.70 -2.14 -13.33
N GLN A 69 3.94 -1.79 -13.70
CA GLN A 69 5.13 -2.60 -13.45
C GLN A 69 5.78 -2.25 -12.10
N PRO A 70 6.17 -3.23 -11.27
CA PRO A 70 6.91 -2.98 -10.04
C PRO A 70 8.30 -2.42 -10.38
N VAL A 71 8.71 -1.38 -9.65
CA VAL A 71 10.03 -0.73 -9.80
C VAL A 71 10.72 -0.64 -8.44
N ASP A 72 12.05 -0.53 -8.43
CA ASP A 72 12.81 -0.35 -7.19
C ASP A 72 12.36 0.94 -6.48
N PRO A 73 11.83 0.83 -5.23
CA PRO A 73 11.31 1.99 -4.53
C PRO A 73 12.39 3.00 -4.12
N MET A 74 13.64 2.57 -3.95
CA MET A 74 14.71 3.42 -3.39
C MET A 74 14.99 4.67 -4.23
N GLY A 75 14.70 4.63 -5.54
CA GLY A 75 14.84 5.78 -6.43
C GLY A 75 13.71 6.81 -6.39
N TYR A 76 12.63 6.54 -5.64
CA TYR A 76 11.41 7.35 -5.60
C TYR A 76 11.01 7.78 -4.18
N LEU A 77 11.79 7.37 -3.18
CA LEU A 77 11.62 7.83 -1.82
C LEU A 77 12.35 9.19 -1.65
N PRO A 78 11.73 10.15 -0.95
CA PRO A 78 12.37 11.44 -0.62
C PRO A 78 13.50 11.30 0.40
#